data_AF-A0A059WR53-F1
#
_entry.id   AF-A0A059WR53-F1
#
_cell.length_a   1.000
_cell.length_b   1.000
_cell.length_c   1.000
_cell.angle_alpha   90.00
_cell.angle_beta   90.00
_cell.angle_gamma   90.00
#
_symmetry.space_group_name_H-M   'P 1'
#
loop_
_entity.id
_entity.type
_entity.pdbx_description
1 polymer ?
#
loop_
_entity_poly.entity_id
_entity_poly.type
_entity_poly.pdbx_seq_one_letter_code
_entity_poly.pdbx_strand_id
1 'polypeptide(L)'
;MLLSNIVMEDDLWEKFAVQLTAHYIVVFTMCMADYNLLVFLNKHLPYSKNILYRVIADLAGLILISLTLLWVFDFMIYNILHVPPAGLPSFTTKFALGMLTNAPIMLVFELIYYFRSEQQAIADSEKAKREVLLFQHEALKAQINPHFLFNSLNVLSSLIYLNPQNANKFTKALSRSYRYVLSLNQQSAVTVAEEMEALNSYIFLMQMRFENAFTFEVHKSGTFENNKIVPLTMQLLLENVFKHNVATEESPLAIQITIGREYVTV
;
A
#
# COMPACT_ATOMS: atom_id res chain seq x y z
N MET A 1 49.42 5.73 -54.26
CA MET A 1 50.44 6.78 -54.06
C MET A 1 49.96 7.93 -53.15
N LEU A 2 48.69 8.36 -53.19
CA LEU A 2 48.16 9.37 -52.25
C LEU A 2 47.96 8.88 -50.80
N LEU A 3 47.64 7.59 -50.61
CA LEU A 3 47.47 6.99 -49.29
C LEU A 3 48.78 6.67 -48.55
N SER A 4 49.94 6.61 -49.23
CA SER A 4 51.22 6.36 -48.56
C SER A 4 51.91 7.63 -48.07
N ASN A 5 51.62 8.79 -48.67
CA ASN A 5 52.19 10.08 -48.24
C ASN A 5 51.45 10.72 -47.06
N ILE A 6 50.24 10.26 -46.73
CA ILE A 6 49.49 10.72 -45.55
C ILE A 6 49.85 9.89 -44.31
N VAL A 7 50.50 8.74 -44.49
CA VAL A 7 50.78 7.75 -43.42
C VAL A 7 52.22 7.81 -42.89
N MET A 8 53.10 8.65 -43.48
CA MET A 8 54.52 8.77 -43.13
C MET A 8 54.91 10.12 -42.48
N GLU A 9 54.11 10.62 -41.54
CA GLU A 9 54.61 11.55 -40.55
C GLU A 9 54.43 10.92 -39.17
N ASP A 10 55.53 10.61 -38.47
CA ASP A 10 55.50 10.04 -37.11
C ASP A 10 54.67 10.90 -36.13
N ASP A 11 54.57 12.20 -36.42
CA ASP A 11 53.82 13.22 -35.70
C ASP A 11 52.28 13.00 -35.78
N LEU A 12 51.77 12.32 -36.81
CA LEU A 12 50.33 12.09 -37.02
C LEU A 12 49.76 11.05 -36.05
N TRP A 13 50.52 10.00 -35.74
CA TRP A 13 50.15 8.99 -34.75
C TRP A 13 50.22 9.52 -33.33
N GLU A 14 51.24 10.34 -33.03
CA GLU A 14 51.39 10.98 -31.73
C GLU A 14 50.25 11.99 -31.48
N LYS A 15 49.93 12.84 -32.47
CA LYS A 15 48.77 13.75 -32.43
C LYS A 15 47.44 13.01 -32.32
N PHE A 16 47.27 11.90 -33.03
CA PHE A 16 46.05 11.07 -32.95
C PHE A 16 45.88 10.44 -31.56
N ALA A 17 46.94 9.87 -30.97
CA ALA A 17 46.90 9.28 -29.64
C ALA A 17 46.58 10.31 -28.55
N VAL A 18 47.18 11.51 -28.62
CA VAL A 18 46.89 12.61 -27.69
C VAL A 18 45.43 13.08 -27.80
N GLN A 19 44.89 13.19 -29.02
CA GLN A 19 43.50 13.59 -29.22
C GLN A 19 42.51 12.53 -28.71
N LEU A 20 42.79 11.25 -28.97
CA LEU A 20 41.96 10.15 -28.53
C LEU A 20 41.93 10.05 -27.00
N THR A 21 43.09 10.17 -26.35
CA THR A 21 43.20 10.15 -24.88
C THR A 21 42.50 11.36 -24.25
N ALA A 22 42.68 12.57 -24.79
CA ALA A 22 41.97 13.76 -24.33
C ALA A 22 40.45 13.60 -24.46
N HIS A 23 39.95 13.03 -25.57
CA HIS A 23 38.53 12.78 -25.78
C HIS A 23 37.95 11.82 -24.73
N TYR A 24 38.62 10.71 -24.42
CA TYR A 24 38.13 9.78 -23.40
C TYR A 24 38.14 10.37 -21.99
N ILE A 25 39.12 11.22 -21.66
CA ILE A 25 39.14 11.94 -20.37
C ILE A 25 37.93 12.87 -20.25
N VAL A 26 37.62 13.62 -21.32
CA VAL A 26 36.45 14.50 -21.36
C VAL A 26 35.15 13.70 -21.22
N VAL A 27 34.98 12.62 -21.99
CA VAL A 27 33.77 11.80 -21.94
C VAL A 27 33.62 11.14 -20.56
N PHE A 28 34.70 10.65 -19.96
CA PHE A 28 34.67 10.06 -18.63
C PHE A 28 34.28 11.07 -17.55
N THR A 29 34.83 12.28 -17.60
CA THR A 29 34.47 13.36 -16.66
C THR A 29 33.04 13.85 -16.85
N MET A 30 32.56 13.95 -18.09
CA MET A 30 31.14 14.19 -18.40
C MET A 30 30.26 13.11 -17.81
N CYS A 31 30.57 11.83 -18.06
CA CYS A 31 29.80 10.71 -17.53
C CYS A 31 29.69 10.76 -16.00
N MET A 32 30.81 11.07 -15.32
CA MET A 32 30.81 11.17 -13.86
C MET A 32 29.97 12.35 -13.38
N ALA A 33 30.06 13.52 -14.03
CA ALA A 33 29.26 14.69 -13.68
C ALA A 33 27.76 14.45 -13.89
N ASP A 34 27.38 13.87 -15.02
CA ASP A 34 25.98 13.54 -15.34
C ASP A 34 25.42 12.45 -14.42
N TYR A 35 26.22 11.45 -14.05
CA TYR A 35 25.82 10.46 -13.05
C TYR A 35 25.53 11.10 -11.68
N ASN A 36 26.38 12.04 -11.24
CA ASN A 36 26.14 12.78 -10.00
C ASN A 36 24.88 13.64 -10.08
N LEU A 37 24.62 14.27 -11.22
CA LEU A 37 23.38 15.00 -11.48
C LEU A 37 22.17 14.06 -11.40
N LEU A 38 22.24 12.88 -12.04
CA LEU A 38 21.18 11.88 -12.02
C LEU A 38 20.82 11.47 -10.59
N VAL A 39 21.83 11.18 -9.76
CA VAL A 39 21.65 10.83 -8.34
C VAL A 39 21.06 12.00 -7.55
N PHE A 40 21.55 13.22 -7.78
CA PHE A 40 21.06 14.43 -7.13
C PHE A 40 19.57 14.68 -7.45
N LEU A 41 19.23 14.60 -8.74
CA LEU A 41 17.86 14.75 -9.20
C LEU A 41 17.00 13.60 -8.66
N ASN A 42 17.49 12.36 -8.57
CA ASN A 42 16.68 11.24 -8.07
C ASN A 42 16.28 11.43 -6.59
N LYS A 43 17.11 12.13 -5.83
CA LYS A 43 16.81 12.50 -4.45
C LYS A 43 15.77 13.63 -4.33
N HIS A 44 15.84 14.66 -5.18
CA HIS A 44 15.01 15.87 -5.04
C HIS A 44 13.77 15.89 -5.94
N LEU A 45 13.87 15.25 -7.10
CA LEU A 45 12.86 15.20 -8.15
C LEU A 45 12.75 13.75 -8.69
N PRO A 46 12.22 12.81 -7.87
CA PRO A 46 12.06 11.42 -8.27
C PRO A 46 11.01 11.28 -9.39
N TYR A 47 11.15 10.23 -10.20
CA TYR A 47 10.26 9.94 -11.33
C TYR A 47 8.78 9.79 -10.92
N SER A 48 8.51 9.38 -9.68
CA SER A 48 7.17 9.19 -9.13
C SER A 48 6.35 10.47 -8.95
N LYS A 49 7.00 11.65 -8.86
CA LYS A 49 6.30 12.92 -8.67
C LYS A 49 5.83 13.52 -10.00
N ASN A 50 6.78 13.77 -10.90
CA ASN A 50 6.52 14.41 -12.19
C ASN A 50 7.58 14.00 -13.21
N ILE A 51 7.25 13.03 -14.08
CA ILE A 51 8.16 12.53 -15.11
C ILE A 51 8.59 13.61 -16.11
N LEU A 52 7.69 14.54 -16.47
CA LEU A 52 7.97 15.57 -17.47
C LEU A 52 9.06 16.55 -16.98
N TYR A 53 8.89 17.11 -15.78
CA TYR A 53 9.90 17.99 -15.18
C TYR A 53 11.23 17.28 -14.97
N ARG A 54 11.18 15.97 -14.70
CA ARG A 54 12.38 15.16 -14.54
C ARG A 54 13.18 15.06 -15.84
N VAL A 55 12.54 14.62 -16.92
CA VAL A 55 13.17 14.48 -18.23
C VAL A 55 13.71 15.83 -18.73
N ILE A 56 12.98 16.93 -18.52
CA ILE A 56 13.45 18.27 -18.89
C ILE A 56 14.71 18.65 -18.10
N ALA A 57 14.74 18.38 -16.79
CA ALA A 57 15.90 18.69 -15.95
C ALA A 57 17.14 17.86 -16.31
N ASP A 58 16.96 16.55 -16.59
CA ASP A 58 18.05 15.67 -17.03
C ASP A 58 18.61 16.15 -18.38
N LEU A 59 17.75 16.42 -19.38
CA LEU A 59 18.18 16.91 -20.70
C LEU A 59 18.90 18.27 -20.62
N ALA A 60 18.36 19.21 -19.84
CA ALA A 60 18.98 20.52 -19.66
C ALA A 60 20.34 20.39 -18.97
N GLY A 61 20.44 19.53 -17.96
CA GLY A 61 21.67 19.25 -17.24
C GLY A 61 22.74 18.60 -18.12
N LEU A 62 22.38 17.56 -18.89
CA LEU A 62 23.26 16.88 -19.85
C LEU A 62 23.89 17.87 -20.84
N ILE A 63 23.08 18.75 -21.42
CA ILE A 63 23.55 19.77 -22.36
C ILE A 63 24.46 20.77 -21.66
N LEU A 64 24.07 21.27 -20.49
CA LEU A 64 24.82 22.30 -19.76
C LEU A 64 26.17 21.77 -19.24
N ILE A 65 26.20 20.56 -18.69
CA ILE A 65 27.42 19.87 -18.27
C ILE A 65 28.33 19.63 -19.47
N SER A 66 27.79 19.14 -20.59
CA SER A 66 28.58 18.89 -21.79
C SER A 66 29.18 20.18 -22.36
N LEU A 67 28.41 21.28 -22.43
CA LEU A 67 28.91 22.57 -22.91
C LEU A 67 29.98 23.16 -22.00
N THR A 68 29.76 23.12 -20.68
CA THR A 68 30.68 23.70 -19.70
C THR A 68 32.00 22.93 -19.65
N LEU A 69 31.97 21.60 -19.58
CA LEU A 69 33.18 20.79 -19.55
C LEU A 69 33.95 20.92 -20.86
N LEU A 70 33.29 20.86 -22.01
CA LEU A 70 33.98 20.96 -23.29
C LEU A 70 34.63 22.35 -23.49
N TRP A 71 33.97 23.41 -23.03
CA TRP A 71 34.55 24.76 -23.02
C TRP A 71 35.77 24.85 -22.11
N VAL A 72 35.71 24.30 -20.89
CA VAL A 72 36.86 24.28 -19.96
C VAL A 72 38.03 23.51 -20.56
N PHE A 73 37.78 22.35 -21.16
CA PHE A 73 38.83 21.55 -21.78
C PHE A 73 39.46 22.24 -23.00
N ASP A 74 38.66 22.85 -23.87
CA ASP A 74 39.19 23.63 -24.99
C ASP A 74 40.01 24.83 -24.49
N PHE A 75 39.55 25.52 -23.44
CA PHE A 75 40.31 26.60 -22.81
C PHE A 75 41.66 26.11 -22.28
N MET A 76 41.71 24.96 -21.60
CA MET A 76 42.94 24.37 -21.10
C MET A 76 43.91 23.97 -22.23
N ILE A 77 43.41 23.32 -23.28
CA ILE A 77 44.21 22.85 -24.41
C ILE A 77 44.83 24.02 -25.19
N TYR A 78 44.03 25.05 -25.49
CA TYR A 78 44.47 26.16 -26.33
C TYR A 78 45.27 27.22 -25.57
N ASN A 79 44.84 27.61 -24.37
CA ASN A 79 45.43 28.74 -23.66
C ASN A 79 46.49 28.34 -22.62
N ILE A 80 46.42 27.13 -22.07
CA ILE A 80 47.36 26.68 -21.03
C ILE A 80 48.43 25.78 -21.66
N LEU A 81 48.01 24.78 -22.44
CA LEU A 81 48.92 23.84 -23.09
C LEU A 81 49.47 24.33 -24.44
N HIS A 82 49.00 25.50 -24.91
CA HIS A 82 49.47 26.16 -26.14
C HIS A 82 49.43 25.27 -27.38
N VAL A 83 48.47 24.33 -27.46
CA VAL A 83 48.30 23.48 -28.62
C VAL A 83 47.66 24.31 -29.75
N PRO A 84 48.26 24.39 -30.95
CA PRO A 84 47.70 25.19 -32.03
C PRO A 84 46.36 24.62 -32.51
N PRO A 85 45.35 25.45 -32.83
CA PRO A 85 44.04 25.00 -33.30
C PRO A 85 44.05 24.41 -34.72
N ALA A 86 45.14 24.59 -35.46
CA ALA A 86 45.27 24.11 -36.84
C ALA A 86 45.19 22.58 -36.90
N GLY A 87 44.21 22.05 -37.65
CA GLY A 87 43.99 20.62 -37.81
C GLY A 87 43.13 19.96 -36.72
N LEU A 88 42.61 20.72 -35.75
CA LEU A 88 41.70 20.20 -34.72
C LEU A 88 40.22 20.31 -35.14
N PRO A 89 39.36 19.37 -34.74
CA PRO A 89 37.92 19.46 -34.99
C PRO A 89 37.33 20.74 -34.37
N SER A 90 36.31 21.30 -35.02
CA SER A 90 35.56 22.43 -34.45
C SER A 90 34.89 22.04 -33.13
N PHE A 91 34.59 23.03 -32.29
CA PHE A 91 33.83 22.87 -31.06
C PHE A 91 32.53 22.07 -31.29
N THR A 92 31.81 22.39 -32.37
CA THR A 92 30.55 21.72 -32.73
C THR A 92 30.74 20.23 -33.00
N THR A 93 31.83 19.84 -33.69
CA THR A 93 32.14 18.44 -33.97
C THR A 93 32.54 17.69 -32.70
N LYS A 94 33.36 18.30 -31.84
CA LYS A 94 33.71 17.70 -30.53
C LYS A 94 32.48 17.50 -29.66
N PHE A 95 31.61 18.50 -29.59
CA PHE A 95 30.34 18.43 -28.85
C PHE A 95 29.43 17.33 -29.39
N ALA A 96 29.27 17.24 -30.72
CA ALA A 96 28.46 16.20 -31.35
C ALA A 96 29.00 14.80 -31.05
N LEU A 97 30.33 14.58 -31.13
CA LEU A 97 30.96 13.31 -30.80
C LEU A 97 30.81 12.95 -29.31
N GLY A 98 31.04 13.93 -28.42
CA GLY A 98 30.83 13.74 -26.98
C GLY A 98 29.40 13.33 -26.67
N MET A 99 28.42 14.06 -27.22
CA MET A 99 27.00 13.74 -27.06
C MET A 99 26.63 12.36 -27.62
N LEU A 100 27.17 11.99 -28.78
CA LEU A 100 26.94 10.68 -29.40
C LEU A 100 27.38 9.53 -28.48
N THR A 101 28.45 9.73 -27.70
CA THR A 101 28.94 8.73 -26.74
C THR A 101 28.26 8.81 -25.38
N ASN A 102 28.01 10.00 -24.86
CA ASN A 102 27.54 10.21 -23.49
C ASN A 102 26.03 9.98 -23.34
N ALA A 103 25.22 10.48 -24.30
CA ALA A 103 23.77 10.39 -24.21
C ALA A 103 23.24 8.93 -24.15
N PRO A 104 23.76 7.97 -24.93
CA PRO A 104 23.33 6.57 -24.79
C PRO A 104 23.69 5.95 -23.44
N ILE A 105 24.84 6.31 -22.87
CA ILE A 105 25.27 5.83 -21.55
C ILE A 105 24.30 6.34 -20.48
N MET A 106 23.97 7.64 -20.51
CA MET A 106 23.03 8.23 -19.58
C MET A 106 21.61 7.68 -19.73
N LEU A 107 21.16 7.47 -20.97
CA LEU A 107 19.86 6.84 -21.23
C LEU A 107 19.76 5.46 -20.57
N VAL A 108 20.82 4.64 -20.63
CA VAL A 108 20.85 3.33 -19.96
C VAL A 108 20.72 3.48 -18.45
N PHE A 109 21.44 4.41 -17.84
CA PHE A 109 21.32 4.66 -16.40
C PHE A 109 19.93 5.15 -16.02
N GLU A 110 19.35 6.10 -16.76
CA GLU A 110 17.99 6.59 -16.54
C GLU A 110 16.96 5.46 -16.59
N LEU A 111 17.03 4.59 -17.60
CA LEU A 111 16.13 3.45 -17.73
C LEU A 111 16.27 2.50 -16.54
N ILE A 112 17.49 2.17 -16.11
CA ILE A 112 17.71 1.32 -14.93
C ILE A 112 17.09 1.92 -13.68
N TYR A 113 17.28 3.23 -13.45
CA TYR A 113 16.69 3.90 -12.29
C TYR A 113 15.16 3.99 -12.36
N TYR A 114 14.62 4.27 -13.54
CA TYR A 114 13.19 4.30 -13.80
C TYR A 114 12.55 2.93 -13.47
N PHE A 115 13.07 1.84 -14.06
CA PHE A 115 12.53 0.50 -13.83
C PHE A 115 12.65 0.06 -12.37
N ARG A 116 13.74 0.40 -11.68
CA ARG A 116 13.87 0.14 -10.23
C ARG A 116 12.84 0.90 -9.41
N SER A 117 12.62 2.18 -9.73
CA SER A 117 11.60 2.99 -9.06
C SER A 117 10.20 2.43 -9.28
N GLU A 118 9.90 1.96 -10.49
CA GLU A 118 8.61 1.37 -10.82
C GLU A 118 8.40 0.03 -10.10
N GLN A 119 9.41 -0.86 -10.11
CA GLN A 119 9.35 -2.12 -9.37
C GLN A 119 9.14 -1.92 -7.88
N GLN A 120 9.82 -0.94 -7.28
CA GLN A 120 9.63 -0.60 -5.87
C GLN A 120 8.20 -0.12 -5.60
N ALA A 121 7.66 0.76 -6.44
CA ALA A 121 6.29 1.25 -6.31
C ALA A 121 5.25 0.12 -6.42
N ILE A 122 5.47 -0.84 -7.32
CA ILE A 122 4.63 -2.04 -7.45
C ILE A 122 4.72 -2.89 -6.18
N ALA A 123 5.93 -3.16 -5.69
CA ALA A 123 6.14 -3.96 -4.48
C ALA A 123 5.46 -3.34 -3.24
N ASP A 124 5.58 -2.02 -3.08
CA ASP A 124 4.94 -1.28 -1.98
C ASP A 124 3.41 -1.32 -2.09
N SER A 125 2.86 -1.20 -3.31
CA SER A 125 1.43 -1.32 -3.57
C SER A 125 0.89 -2.72 -3.26
N GLU A 126 1.58 -3.78 -3.70
CA GLU A 126 1.22 -5.16 -3.40
C GLU A 126 1.29 -5.46 -1.90
N LYS A 127 2.29 -4.92 -1.20
CA LYS A 127 2.39 -5.02 0.26
C LYS A 127 1.19 -4.37 0.95
N ALA A 128 0.82 -3.15 0.56
CA ALA A 128 -0.34 -2.46 1.12
C ALA A 128 -1.64 -3.24 0.87
N LYS A 129 -1.85 -3.78 -0.33
CA LYS A 129 -3.00 -4.64 -0.64
C LYS A 129 -3.04 -5.88 0.25
N ARG A 130 -1.89 -6.52 0.46
CA ARG A 130 -1.78 -7.71 1.32
C ARG A 130 -2.13 -7.38 2.77
N GLU A 131 -1.66 -6.27 3.30
CA GLU A 131 -2.01 -5.80 4.64
C GLU A 131 -3.52 -5.59 4.78
N VAL A 132 -4.15 -4.92 3.80
CA VAL A 132 -5.62 -4.75 3.77
C VAL A 132 -6.35 -6.10 3.77
N LEU A 133 -5.91 -7.06 2.94
CA LEU A 133 -6.51 -8.40 2.90
C LEU A 133 -6.35 -9.15 4.22
N LEU A 134 -5.19 -9.03 4.88
CA LEU A 134 -4.96 -9.62 6.20
C LEU A 134 -5.90 -9.01 7.23
N PHE A 135 -6.04 -7.68 7.26
CA PHE A 135 -6.98 -7.01 8.16
C PHE A 135 -8.43 -7.42 7.90
N GLN A 136 -8.85 -7.50 6.64
CA GLN A 136 -10.20 -7.97 6.28
C GLN A 136 -10.43 -9.41 6.72
N HIS A 137 -9.43 -10.28 6.54
CA HIS A 137 -9.49 -11.67 6.98
C HIS A 137 -9.53 -11.79 8.52
N GLU A 138 -8.75 -10.99 9.24
CA GLU A 138 -8.79 -10.93 10.70
C GLU A 138 -10.13 -10.38 11.21
N ALA A 139 -10.67 -9.34 10.59
CA ALA A 139 -12.00 -8.80 10.90
C ALA A 139 -13.10 -9.85 10.66
N LEU A 140 -13.02 -10.59 9.54
CA LEU A 140 -13.94 -11.69 9.24
C LEU A 140 -13.82 -12.81 10.29
N LYS A 141 -12.60 -13.16 10.70
CA LYS A 141 -12.38 -14.12 11.79
C LYS A 141 -12.96 -13.62 13.11
N ALA A 142 -12.81 -12.33 13.42
CA ALA A 142 -13.34 -11.73 14.64
C ALA A 142 -14.87 -11.72 14.69
N GLN A 143 -15.56 -11.68 13.54
CA GLN A 143 -17.02 -11.84 13.48
C GLN A 143 -17.49 -13.23 13.97
N ILE A 144 -16.62 -14.25 13.93
CA ILE A 144 -16.87 -15.55 14.53
C ILE A 144 -16.22 -15.54 15.92
N ASN A 145 -16.96 -15.19 16.98
CA ASN A 145 -16.45 -15.27 18.35
C ASN A 145 -16.18 -16.75 18.71
N PRO A 146 -14.91 -17.22 18.72
CA PRO A 146 -14.62 -18.64 18.85
C PRO A 146 -15.01 -19.14 20.25
N HIS A 147 -14.87 -18.29 21.27
CA HIS A 147 -15.27 -18.61 22.63
C HIS A 147 -16.78 -18.81 22.73
N PHE A 148 -17.57 -17.95 22.10
CA PHE A 148 -19.02 -18.14 22.02
C PHE A 148 -19.38 -19.44 21.29
N LEU A 149 -18.69 -19.77 20.19
CA LEU A 149 -18.90 -21.02 19.46
C LEU A 149 -18.63 -22.24 20.34
N PHE A 150 -17.44 -22.33 20.94
CA PHE A 150 -17.05 -23.47 21.77
C PHE A 150 -17.97 -23.63 22.98
N ASN A 151 -18.33 -22.53 23.66
CA ASN A 151 -19.27 -22.59 24.77
C ASN A 151 -20.66 -23.04 24.34
N SER A 152 -21.14 -22.56 23.17
CA SER A 152 -22.42 -22.99 22.63
C SER A 152 -22.41 -24.48 22.29
N LEU A 153 -21.31 -25.01 21.75
CA LEU A 153 -21.16 -26.44 21.48
C LEU A 153 -21.14 -27.27 22.77
N ASN A 154 -20.53 -26.77 23.84
CA ASN A 154 -20.55 -27.44 25.15
C ASN A 154 -21.97 -27.52 25.73
N VAL A 155 -22.72 -26.40 25.72
CA VAL A 155 -24.14 -26.39 26.15
C VAL A 155 -24.96 -27.34 25.29
N LEU A 156 -24.77 -27.33 23.97
CA LEU A 156 -25.45 -28.24 23.07
C LEU A 156 -25.14 -29.71 23.40
N SER A 157 -23.87 -30.05 23.66
CA SER A 157 -23.46 -31.40 24.02
C SER A 157 -24.20 -31.90 25.28
N SER A 158 -24.29 -31.07 26.32
CA SER A 158 -25.07 -31.39 27.52
C SER A 158 -26.56 -31.55 27.23
N LEU A 159 -27.14 -30.66 26.41
CA LEU A 159 -28.56 -30.70 26.06
C LEU A 159 -28.94 -31.95 25.25
N ILE A 160 -28.05 -32.48 24.40
CA ILE A 160 -28.32 -33.71 23.63
C ILE A 160 -28.68 -34.87 24.55
N TYR A 161 -28.02 -34.99 25.70
CA TYR A 161 -28.28 -36.04 26.68
C TYR A 161 -29.43 -35.70 27.63
N LEU A 162 -29.49 -34.46 28.12
CA LEU A 162 -30.46 -34.05 29.15
C LEU A 162 -31.85 -33.72 28.60
N ASN A 163 -31.91 -33.03 27.46
CA ASN A 163 -33.16 -32.60 26.85
C ASN A 163 -33.02 -32.46 25.31
N PRO A 164 -33.23 -33.56 24.56
CA PRO A 164 -33.05 -33.59 23.10
C PRO A 164 -33.92 -32.56 22.34
N GLN A 165 -35.11 -32.25 22.87
CA GLN A 165 -35.99 -31.25 22.25
C GLN A 165 -35.38 -29.84 22.34
N ASN A 166 -34.84 -29.48 23.51
CA ASN A 166 -34.13 -28.22 23.69
C ASN A 166 -32.82 -28.18 22.91
N ALA A 167 -32.10 -29.30 22.77
CA ALA A 167 -30.91 -29.39 21.91
C ALA A 167 -31.22 -29.01 20.45
N ASN A 168 -32.36 -29.48 19.90
CA ASN A 168 -32.80 -29.12 18.55
C ASN A 168 -33.13 -27.62 18.44
N LYS A 169 -33.87 -27.06 19.41
CA LYS A 169 -34.15 -25.61 19.45
C LYS A 169 -32.87 -24.78 19.55
N PHE A 170 -31.94 -25.18 20.41
CA PHE A 170 -30.64 -24.54 20.59
C PHE A 170 -29.83 -24.54 19.30
N THR A 171 -29.77 -25.68 18.61
CA THR A 171 -29.05 -25.80 17.33
C THR A 171 -29.63 -24.86 16.27
N LYS A 172 -30.97 -24.75 16.19
CA LYS A 172 -31.64 -23.83 15.27
C LYS A 172 -31.36 -22.36 15.61
N ALA A 173 -31.39 -21.99 16.89
CA ALA A 173 -31.09 -20.63 17.36
C ALA A 173 -29.62 -20.26 17.10
N LEU A 174 -28.70 -21.20 17.33
CA LEU A 174 -27.28 -21.03 17.02
C LEU A 174 -27.07 -20.82 15.51
N SER A 175 -27.69 -21.65 14.68
CA SER A 175 -27.65 -21.52 13.21
C SER A 175 -28.25 -20.19 12.72
N ARG A 176 -29.33 -19.69 13.33
CA ARG A 176 -29.90 -18.37 12.99
C ARG A 176 -28.94 -17.24 13.36
N SER A 177 -28.37 -17.26 14.56
CA SER A 177 -27.43 -16.25 15.03
C SER A 177 -26.20 -16.15 14.12
N TYR A 178 -25.60 -17.29 13.75
CA TYR A 178 -24.47 -17.31 12.81
C TYR A 178 -24.85 -16.92 11.39
N ARG A 179 -26.00 -17.38 10.88
CA ARG A 179 -26.48 -16.94 9.56
C ARG A 179 -26.70 -15.44 9.50
N TYR A 180 -27.21 -14.85 10.58
CA TYR A 180 -27.35 -13.41 10.70
C TYR A 180 -25.98 -12.73 10.58
N VAL A 181 -25.01 -13.06 11.44
CA VAL A 181 -23.65 -12.52 11.38
C VAL A 181 -23.02 -12.63 9.98
N LEU A 182 -23.15 -13.79 9.32
CA LEU A 182 -22.60 -14.03 7.99
C LEU A 182 -23.36 -13.28 6.87
N SER A 183 -24.65 -12.99 7.06
CA SER A 183 -25.48 -12.26 6.11
C SER A 183 -25.19 -10.75 6.09
N LEU A 184 -24.56 -10.24 7.14
CA LEU A 184 -24.18 -8.82 7.27
C LEU A 184 -23.00 -8.41 6.38
N ASN A 185 -22.41 -9.35 5.64
CA ASN A 185 -21.27 -9.07 4.80
C ASN A 185 -21.63 -7.98 3.77
N GLN A 186 -21.00 -6.81 3.90
CA GLN A 186 -21.22 -5.58 3.10
C GLN A 186 -22.48 -4.76 3.40
N GLN A 187 -23.26 -5.08 4.45
CA GLN A 187 -24.40 -4.25 4.86
C GLN A 187 -23.97 -3.19 5.89
N SER A 188 -24.10 -1.90 5.53
CA SER A 188 -23.80 -0.78 6.43
C SER A 188 -24.93 -0.48 7.44
N ALA A 189 -26.15 -0.95 7.18
CA ALA A 189 -27.29 -0.77 8.08
C ALA A 189 -28.38 -1.83 7.87
N VAL A 190 -28.98 -2.30 8.97
CA VAL A 190 -30.14 -3.20 9.02
C VAL A 190 -31.33 -2.50 9.65
N THR A 191 -32.53 -3.03 9.46
CA THR A 191 -33.71 -2.56 10.20
C THR A 191 -33.63 -2.98 11.67
N VAL A 192 -34.23 -2.19 12.56
CA VAL A 192 -34.38 -2.56 13.97
C VAL A 192 -35.13 -3.89 14.11
N ALA A 193 -36.09 -4.20 13.23
CA ALA A 193 -36.78 -5.48 13.20
C ALA A 193 -35.83 -6.67 12.97
N GLU A 194 -34.96 -6.59 11.96
CA GLU A 194 -33.96 -7.62 11.65
C GLU A 194 -32.99 -7.83 12.82
N GLU A 195 -32.50 -6.74 13.41
CA GLU A 195 -31.63 -6.79 14.60
C GLU A 195 -32.35 -7.43 15.79
N MET A 196 -33.62 -7.10 16.04
CA MET A 196 -34.41 -7.71 17.13
C MET A 196 -34.68 -9.20 16.90
N GLU A 197 -34.93 -9.63 15.67
CA GLU A 197 -35.12 -11.06 15.35
C GLU A 197 -33.85 -11.87 15.65
N ALA A 198 -32.69 -11.32 15.25
CA ALA A 198 -31.40 -11.91 15.57
C ALA A 198 -31.15 -11.92 17.09
N LEU A 199 -31.43 -10.81 17.76
CA LEU A 199 -31.24 -10.66 19.20
C LEU A 199 -32.07 -11.67 20.00
N ASN A 200 -33.31 -11.95 19.59
CA ASN A 200 -34.15 -12.97 20.23
C ASN A 200 -33.52 -14.37 20.16
N SER A 201 -32.89 -14.71 19.03
CA SER A 201 -32.17 -15.97 18.90
C SER A 201 -30.95 -16.01 19.82
N TYR A 202 -30.22 -14.90 19.95
CA TYR A 202 -29.08 -14.77 20.84
C TYR A 202 -29.48 -14.87 22.32
N ILE A 203 -30.55 -14.19 22.73
CA ILE A 203 -31.08 -14.23 24.09
C ILE A 203 -31.50 -15.65 24.47
N PHE A 204 -32.17 -16.37 23.56
CA PHE A 204 -32.50 -17.78 23.80
C PHE A 204 -31.26 -18.63 24.08
N LEU A 205 -30.16 -18.40 23.35
CA LEU A 205 -28.89 -19.10 23.62
C LEU A 205 -28.31 -18.72 24.99
N MET A 206 -28.43 -17.45 25.40
CA MET A 206 -28.02 -17.00 26.73
C MET A 206 -28.89 -17.58 27.84
N GLN A 207 -30.21 -17.66 27.64
CA GLN A 207 -31.14 -18.27 28.59
C GLN A 207 -30.82 -19.74 28.82
N MET A 208 -30.48 -20.48 27.77
CA MET A 208 -30.06 -21.88 27.91
C MET A 208 -28.70 -22.05 28.57
N ARG A 209 -27.87 -20.99 28.64
CA ARG A 209 -26.53 -21.02 29.25
C ARG A 209 -26.54 -20.56 30.72
N PHE A 210 -27.28 -19.49 31.01
CA PHE A 210 -27.34 -18.84 32.31
C PHE A 210 -28.63 -19.18 33.09
N GLU A 211 -29.49 -20.01 32.50
CA GLU A 211 -30.75 -20.48 33.10
C GLU A 211 -31.57 -19.31 33.66
N ASN A 212 -31.88 -19.31 34.95
CA ASN A 212 -32.71 -18.28 35.59
C ASN A 212 -31.91 -17.07 36.10
N ALA A 213 -30.62 -16.95 35.75
CA ALA A 213 -29.75 -15.91 36.28
C ALA A 213 -29.97 -14.51 35.66
N PHE A 214 -30.90 -14.34 34.72
CA PHE A 214 -31.25 -13.03 34.18
C PHE A 214 -32.70 -12.96 33.70
N THR A 215 -33.25 -11.75 33.67
CA THR A 215 -34.55 -11.43 33.07
C THR A 215 -34.36 -10.48 31.89
N PHE A 216 -35.27 -10.54 30.92
CA PHE A 216 -35.17 -9.78 29.69
C PHE A 216 -36.52 -9.16 29.33
N GLU A 217 -36.57 -7.83 29.25
CA GLU A 217 -37.77 -7.08 28.88
C GLU A 217 -37.48 -6.08 27.75
N VAL A 218 -38.42 -5.96 26.80
CA VAL A 218 -38.33 -5.03 25.67
C VAL A 218 -39.47 -4.04 25.73
N HIS A 219 -39.14 -2.75 25.86
CA HIS A 219 -40.08 -1.65 25.79
C HIS A 219 -39.97 -0.93 24.44
N LYS A 220 -41.10 -0.84 23.75
CA LYS A 220 -41.22 -0.13 22.47
C LYS A 220 -42.05 1.14 22.68
N SER A 221 -41.46 2.32 22.50
CA SER A 221 -42.19 3.60 22.60
C SER A 221 -42.71 4.07 21.22
N GLY A 222 -43.34 3.17 20.46
CA GLY A 222 -43.82 3.42 19.09
C GLY A 222 -43.44 2.30 18.10
N THR A 223 -43.68 2.53 16.80
CA THR A 223 -43.36 1.60 15.71
C THR A 223 -42.10 2.06 14.96
N PHE A 224 -40.92 1.71 15.48
CA PHE A 224 -39.61 2.07 14.89
C PHE A 224 -38.91 0.87 14.24
N GLU A 225 -39.64 -0.19 13.95
CA GLU A 225 -39.12 -1.46 13.42
C GLU A 225 -38.39 -1.29 12.07
N ASN A 226 -38.78 -0.29 11.28
CA ASN A 226 -38.15 0.02 9.99
C ASN A 226 -36.99 1.01 10.09
N ASN A 227 -36.70 1.55 11.27
CA ASN A 227 -35.54 2.44 11.45
C ASN A 227 -34.26 1.66 11.17
N LYS A 228 -33.24 2.36 10.69
CA LYS A 228 -31.94 1.77 10.37
C LYS A 228 -30.99 1.89 11.56
N ILE A 229 -30.32 0.79 11.87
CA ILE A 229 -29.28 0.70 12.92
C ILE A 229 -28.04 0.01 12.34
N VAL A 230 -26.88 0.32 12.91
CA VAL A 230 -25.65 -0.42 12.62
C VAL A 230 -25.84 -1.87 13.06
N PRO A 231 -25.55 -2.87 12.21
CA PRO A 231 -25.73 -4.27 12.58
C PRO A 231 -24.92 -4.68 13.81
N LEU A 232 -25.43 -5.66 14.57
CA LEU A 232 -24.81 -6.21 15.79
C LEU A 232 -24.70 -5.22 16.96
N THR A 233 -25.29 -4.02 16.85
CA THR A 233 -25.25 -3.02 17.93
C THR A 233 -25.91 -3.56 19.20
N MET A 234 -27.11 -4.14 19.08
CA MET A 234 -27.84 -4.62 20.25
C MET A 234 -27.19 -5.86 20.84
N GLN A 235 -26.67 -6.74 19.98
CA GLN A 235 -25.90 -7.90 20.44
C GLN A 235 -24.63 -7.47 21.20
N LEU A 236 -23.88 -6.48 20.71
CA LEU A 236 -22.66 -6.01 21.38
C LEU A 236 -22.95 -5.38 22.75
N LEU A 237 -24.03 -4.59 22.86
CA LEU A 237 -24.46 -4.04 24.14
C LEU A 237 -24.82 -5.15 25.13
N LEU A 238 -25.56 -6.16 24.67
CA LEU A 238 -25.94 -7.30 25.49
C LEU A 238 -24.74 -8.17 25.88
N GLU A 239 -23.76 -8.37 24.98
CA GLU A 239 -22.48 -9.02 25.29
C GLU A 239 -21.72 -8.28 26.41
N ASN A 240 -21.69 -6.94 26.36
CA ASN A 240 -21.09 -6.14 27.42
C ASN A 240 -21.81 -6.31 28.76
N VAL A 241 -23.15 -6.37 28.75
CA VAL A 241 -23.96 -6.62 29.95
C VAL A 241 -23.58 -7.95 30.60
N PHE A 242 -23.52 -9.05 29.83
CA PHE A 242 -23.14 -10.35 30.37
C PHE A 242 -21.66 -10.47 30.75
N LYS A 243 -20.77 -9.70 30.14
CA LYS A 243 -19.33 -9.74 30.40
C LYS A 243 -18.95 -9.01 31.69
N HIS A 244 -19.63 -7.91 32.00
CA HIS A 244 -19.24 -7.01 33.08
C HIS A 244 -20.13 -7.09 34.32
N ASN A 245 -21.27 -7.77 34.23
CA ASN A 245 -22.15 -8.01 35.37
C ASN A 245 -22.09 -9.46 35.84
N VAL A 246 -22.33 -9.67 37.13
CA VAL A 246 -22.49 -11.00 37.72
C VAL A 246 -23.97 -11.34 37.71
N ALA A 247 -24.31 -12.51 37.16
CA ALA A 247 -25.66 -13.04 37.07
C ALA A 247 -25.70 -14.36 37.84
N THR A 248 -26.52 -14.46 38.88
CA THR A 248 -26.78 -15.71 39.62
C THR A 248 -28.28 -15.93 39.78
N GLU A 249 -28.70 -17.16 40.08
CA GLU A 249 -30.12 -17.42 40.36
C GLU A 249 -30.62 -16.67 41.61
N GLU A 250 -29.74 -16.46 42.58
CA GLU A 250 -30.03 -15.73 43.83
C GLU A 250 -30.14 -14.22 43.61
N SER A 251 -29.49 -13.69 42.56
CA SER A 251 -29.53 -12.28 42.17
C SER A 251 -29.57 -12.15 40.65
N PRO A 252 -30.74 -12.37 40.03
CA PRO A 252 -30.87 -12.33 38.57
C PRO A 252 -30.59 -10.94 38.01
N LEU A 253 -29.85 -10.89 36.90
CA LEU A 253 -29.57 -9.66 36.18
C LEU A 253 -30.80 -9.19 35.40
N ALA A 254 -31.34 -8.01 35.71
CA ALA A 254 -32.46 -7.44 34.96
C ALA A 254 -31.96 -6.64 33.75
N ILE A 255 -32.33 -7.08 32.54
CA ILE A 255 -31.92 -6.46 31.28
C ILE A 255 -33.15 -5.82 30.61
N GLN A 256 -33.08 -4.52 30.32
CA GLN A 256 -34.19 -3.76 29.78
C GLN A 256 -33.79 -3.03 28.50
N ILE A 257 -34.39 -3.42 27.38
CA ILE A 257 -34.16 -2.75 26.10
C ILE A 257 -35.25 -1.73 25.83
N THR A 258 -34.86 -0.49 25.55
CA THR A 258 -35.80 0.56 25.11
C THR A 258 -35.47 1.01 23.70
N ILE A 259 -36.48 0.96 22.82
CA ILE A 259 -36.38 1.41 21.42
C ILE A 259 -37.15 2.72 21.29
N GLY A 260 -36.40 3.82 21.18
CA GLY A 260 -36.92 5.17 20.94
C GLY A 260 -36.85 5.57 19.47
N ARG A 261 -37.25 6.82 19.17
CA ARG A 261 -37.26 7.36 17.80
C ARG A 261 -35.86 7.47 17.20
N GLU A 262 -34.89 7.89 18.00
CA GLU A 262 -33.52 8.20 17.58
C GLU A 262 -32.45 7.46 18.39
N TYR A 263 -32.85 6.58 19.31
CA TYR A 263 -31.94 5.89 20.20
C TYR A 263 -32.41 4.47 20.54
N VAL A 264 -31.45 3.63 20.91
CA VAL A 264 -31.68 2.33 21.55
C VAL A 264 -30.84 2.28 22.81
N THR A 265 -31.41 1.83 23.92
CA THR A 265 -30.69 1.60 25.18
C THR A 265 -30.87 0.15 25.63
N VAL A 266 -29.85 -0.41 26.26
CA VAL A 266 -29.80 -1.77 26.84
C VAL A 266 -29.22 -1.66 28.24
#